data_AF-A0A5D2ZTI0-F1
#
_entry.id   AF-A0A5D2ZTI0-F1
#
_cell.length_a   1.000
_cell.length_b   1.000
_cell.length_c   1.000
_cell.angle_alpha   90.00
_cell.angle_beta   90.00
_cell.angle_gamma   90.00
#
_symmetry.space_group_name_H-M   'P 1'
#
loop_
_entity.id
_entity.type
_entity.pdbx_description
1 polymer ?
#
loop_
_entity_poly.entity_id
_entity_poly.type
_entity_poly.pdbx_seq_one_letter_code
_entity_poly.pdbx_strand_id
1 'polypeptide(L)'
;MAAISAQLASFKSFSSLLNDKKCSRFRCQIKSFGNQHSNWSVEFLSGKESVHLIRNSSPPISMAASAAGSAVKPAKKVCLFYCAETEVLAKRIAAESDAIELRSINWRTFDDGFPNLFIPNANGIRGQNVAFLASFSSPAVIFEQLSVIYALPKLFISSFTLVLPFFPTGTSERMEDEGDVATAFTLARILSHIPTSRGGPTSLVTFDIHALQERFYFGDTILPCFESGIPLLKNRLQKLPDSDKISIAFPDDGAWKRFHKQLQHFPTFTKIKWMDIIWKFSFG
;
A
#
# COMPACT_ATOMS: atom_id res chain seq x y z
N MET A 1 18.94 -34.69 -31.30
CA MET A 1 20.35 -34.76 -30.87
C MET A 1 20.57 -33.56 -29.95
N ALA A 2 20.09 -33.66 -28.71
CA ALA A 2 20.91 -34.03 -27.54
C ALA A 2 21.91 -32.92 -27.16
N ALA A 3 22.13 -32.51 -25.91
CA ALA A 3 21.41 -32.54 -24.63
C ALA A 3 22.37 -31.82 -23.64
N ILE A 4 21.90 -31.65 -22.40
CA ILE A 4 22.66 -31.42 -21.14
C ILE A 4 22.73 -29.94 -20.71
N SER A 5 22.43 -29.51 -19.48
CA SER A 5 21.62 -29.92 -18.32
C SER A 5 22.15 -29.07 -17.14
N ALA A 6 21.23 -28.54 -16.31
CA ALA A 6 21.33 -28.26 -14.86
C ALA A 6 22.49 -27.43 -14.27
N GLN A 7 22.16 -26.41 -13.46
CA GLN A 7 22.11 -26.61 -12.00
C GLN A 7 21.56 -25.40 -11.21
N LEU A 8 20.66 -25.76 -10.30
CA LEU A 8 20.07 -25.01 -9.21
C LEU A 8 20.98 -25.16 -7.98
N ALA A 9 21.21 -24.10 -7.20
CA ALA A 9 21.21 -24.07 -5.72
C ALA A 9 22.19 -23.05 -5.08
N SER A 10 21.75 -22.56 -3.93
CA SER A 10 22.51 -21.94 -2.82
C SER A 10 22.52 -20.41 -2.75
N PHE A 11 21.64 -19.87 -1.90
CA PHE A 11 21.96 -18.67 -1.12
C PHE A 11 21.69 -18.95 0.36
N LYS A 12 22.77 -18.96 1.14
CA LYS A 12 22.79 -19.10 2.60
C LYS A 12 22.63 -17.72 3.25
N SER A 13 21.92 -17.76 4.39
CA SER A 13 21.84 -16.76 5.46
C SER A 13 23.15 -16.04 5.77
N PHE A 14 23.09 -14.71 5.95
CA PHE A 14 24.13 -13.94 6.63
C PHE A 14 23.50 -12.95 7.62
N SER A 15 23.76 -13.20 8.90
CA SER A 15 23.54 -12.31 10.03
C SER A 15 24.90 -12.00 10.65
N SER A 16 25.25 -10.72 10.80
CA SER A 16 26.01 -10.14 11.92
C SER A 16 26.71 -8.86 11.50
N LEU A 17 26.42 -7.76 12.21
CA LEU A 17 27.41 -6.95 12.93
C LEU A 17 26.73 -5.64 13.37
N LEU A 18 26.54 -5.52 14.68
CA LEU A 18 26.01 -4.37 15.38
C LEU A 18 27.06 -4.04 16.44
N ASN A 19 27.71 -2.88 16.33
CA ASN A 19 28.31 -2.21 17.48
C ASN A 19 28.58 -0.74 17.12
N ASP A 20 27.79 0.17 17.68
CA ASP A 20 28.36 1.33 18.39
C ASP A 20 27.29 2.03 19.23
N LYS A 21 27.66 2.33 20.48
CA LYS A 21 26.81 2.90 21.53
C LYS A 21 27.08 4.39 21.68
N LYS A 22 26.03 5.21 21.71
CA LYS A 22 25.99 6.50 22.44
C LYS A 22 24.56 6.75 22.91
N CYS A 23 24.36 6.88 24.22
CA CYS A 23 23.07 7.12 24.87
C CYS A 23 23.03 8.55 25.40
N SER A 24 22.10 9.36 24.92
CA SER A 24 21.79 10.72 25.41
C SER A 24 20.44 10.71 26.12
N ARG A 25 20.42 11.18 27.37
CA ARG A 25 19.26 11.16 28.29
C ARG A 25 18.43 12.43 28.08
N PHE A 26 17.18 12.31 27.61
CA PHE A 26 16.22 13.42 27.53
C PHE A 26 15.07 13.21 28.51
N ARG A 27 14.68 14.26 29.24
CA ARG A 27 13.56 14.27 30.20
C ARG A 27 12.47 15.19 29.65
N CYS A 28 11.30 14.64 29.36
CA CYS A 28 10.09 15.41 29.04
C CYS A 28 9.02 15.08 30.09
N GLN A 29 8.38 16.10 30.67
CA GLN A 29 7.24 15.93 31.58
C GLN A 29 5.97 16.40 30.87
N ILE A 30 4.99 15.51 30.77
CA ILE A 30 3.64 15.85 30.31
C ILE A 30 2.79 16.10 31.56
N LYS A 31 2.26 17.32 31.72
CA LYS A 31 1.23 17.62 32.73
C LYS A 31 -0.14 17.49 32.08
N SER A 32 -0.94 16.53 32.53
CA SER A 32 -2.37 16.47 32.22
C SER A 32 -3.16 16.89 33.46
N PHE A 33 -4.10 17.82 33.27
CA PHE A 33 -5.09 18.21 34.28
C PHE A 33 -6.13 17.09 34.41
N GLY A 34 -6.35 16.60 35.64
CA GLY A 34 -7.39 15.61 35.96
C GLY A 34 -6.97 14.66 37.08
N ASN A 35 -7.60 14.79 38.25
CA ASN A 35 -7.36 14.05 39.48
C ASN A 35 -7.28 12.51 39.31
N GLN A 36 -6.10 11.94 39.59
CA GLN A 36 -5.88 10.74 40.44
C GLN A 36 -4.38 10.40 40.46
N HIS A 37 -3.80 10.36 41.66
CA HIS A 37 -2.36 10.14 41.87
C HIS A 37 -2.00 8.66 41.75
N SER A 38 -1.29 8.28 40.69
CA SER A 38 -0.43 7.09 40.67
C SER A 38 0.97 7.53 40.24
N ASN A 39 1.93 7.48 41.16
CA ASN A 39 3.34 7.72 40.84
C ASN A 39 3.86 6.54 40.00
N TRP A 40 4.16 6.79 38.73
CA TRP A 40 4.92 5.88 37.89
C TRP A 40 6.33 6.44 37.66
N SER A 41 7.32 5.72 38.18
CA SER A 41 8.72 5.87 37.80
C SER A 41 9.10 4.67 36.94
N VAL A 42 9.51 4.93 35.70
CA VAL A 42 10.04 3.89 34.80
C VAL A 42 11.55 4.10 34.69
N GLU A 43 12.32 3.21 35.32
CA GLU A 43 13.75 3.07 35.08
C GLU A 43 13.97 1.93 34.09
N PHE A 44 14.65 2.20 32.98
CA PHE A 44 14.96 1.18 31.97
C PHE A 44 16.44 0.82 32.05
N LEU A 45 16.74 -0.36 32.60
CA LEU A 45 18.07 -0.96 32.55
C LEU A 45 18.15 -1.92 31.35
N SER A 46 19.15 -1.66 30.50
CA SER A 46 19.47 -2.49 29.34
C SER A 46 20.17 -3.77 29.79
N GLY A 47 19.45 -4.89 29.84
CA GLY A 47 20.05 -6.21 30.06
C GLY A 47 19.01 -7.33 29.93
N LYS A 48 19.39 -8.40 29.24
CA LYS A 48 18.56 -9.59 28.97
C LYS A 48 18.12 -10.23 30.30
N GLU A 49 16.81 -10.25 30.56
CA GLU A 49 16.04 -11.36 31.13
C GLU A 49 14.58 -10.95 31.36
N SER A 50 13.66 -11.92 31.29
CA SER A 50 12.21 -11.76 31.36
C SER A 50 11.72 -11.30 32.73
N VAL A 51 10.89 -10.25 32.74
CA VAL A 51 10.26 -9.69 33.94
C VAL A 51 9.20 -10.65 34.49
N HIS A 52 9.43 -11.19 35.69
CA HIS A 52 8.42 -11.87 36.49
C HIS A 52 7.66 -10.85 37.35
N LEU A 53 6.34 -10.72 37.14
CA LEU A 53 5.43 -10.02 38.04
C LEU A 53 4.90 -10.99 39.09
N ILE A 54 5.29 -10.80 40.35
CA ILE A 54 4.79 -11.56 41.49
C ILE A 54 3.45 -10.97 41.94
N ARG A 55 2.39 -11.79 41.95
CA ARG A 55 1.11 -11.52 42.64
C ARG A 55 0.71 -12.78 43.41
N ASN A 56 0.59 -12.69 44.73
CA ASN A 56 0.15 -13.79 45.60
C ASN A 56 -1.39 -13.91 45.60
N SER A 57 -1.93 -15.07 45.18
CA SER A 57 -2.93 -15.93 45.91
C SER A 57 -3.68 -16.93 44.97
N SER A 58 -3.85 -18.18 45.44
CA SER A 58 -4.28 -19.47 44.81
C SER A 58 -5.80 -19.58 44.45
N PRO A 59 -6.39 -20.70 43.90
CA PRO A 59 -5.92 -22.10 43.67
C PRO A 59 -6.15 -22.65 42.20
N PRO A 60 -5.80 -23.93 41.87
CA PRO A 60 -5.44 -24.33 40.50
C PRO A 60 -6.61 -24.89 39.67
N ILE A 61 -6.64 -24.54 38.38
CA ILE A 61 -7.46 -25.21 37.36
C ILE A 61 -6.48 -25.82 36.33
N SER A 62 -6.56 -27.14 36.18
CA SER A 62 -5.77 -27.96 35.25
C SER A 62 -5.93 -27.48 33.81
N MET A 63 -4.83 -27.08 33.17
CA MET A 63 -4.79 -26.80 31.74
C MET A 63 -4.17 -28.00 31.02
N ALA A 64 -4.99 -28.70 30.23
CA ALA A 64 -4.54 -29.73 29.31
C ALA A 64 -3.64 -29.09 28.24
N ALA A 65 -2.38 -29.53 28.19
CA ALA A 65 -1.43 -29.14 27.17
C ALA A 65 -1.89 -29.67 25.81
N SER A 66 -2.37 -28.77 24.95
CA SER A 66 -2.59 -29.08 23.54
C SER A 66 -1.26 -28.98 22.83
N ALA A 67 -0.72 -30.13 22.40
CA ALA A 67 0.50 -30.23 21.62
C ALA A 67 0.39 -29.36 20.36
N ALA A 68 1.23 -28.34 20.26
CA ALA A 68 1.37 -27.50 19.09
C ALA A 68 2.05 -28.33 17.98
N GLY A 69 1.23 -29.05 17.21
CA GLY A 69 1.63 -29.48 15.88
C GLY A 69 1.92 -28.23 15.03
N SER A 70 3.06 -28.20 14.37
CA SER A 70 3.41 -27.20 13.35
C SER A 70 2.50 -27.40 12.14
N ALA A 71 1.24 -26.97 12.26
CA ALA A 71 0.32 -26.90 11.15
C ALA A 71 0.75 -25.71 10.29
N VAL A 72 1.26 -25.99 9.10
CA VAL A 72 1.43 -25.00 8.04
C VAL A 72 0.10 -24.27 7.88
N LYS A 73 0.02 -23.01 8.32
CA LYS A 73 -1.20 -22.21 8.18
C LYS A 73 -1.53 -22.17 6.69
N PRO A 74 -2.73 -22.61 6.25
CA PRO A 74 -3.11 -22.52 4.86
C PRO A 74 -3.03 -21.05 4.41
N ALA A 75 -2.45 -20.82 3.24
CA ALA A 75 -2.38 -19.48 2.65
C ALA A 75 -3.81 -18.91 2.58
N LYS A 76 -4.00 -17.69 3.10
CA LYS A 76 -5.30 -17.04 3.10
C LYS A 76 -5.70 -16.73 1.66
N LYS A 77 -6.80 -17.30 1.20
CA LYS A 77 -7.37 -16.97 -0.11
C LYS A 77 -7.92 -15.54 -0.11
N VAL A 78 -7.82 -14.88 -1.27
CA VAL A 78 -8.31 -13.53 -1.53
C VAL A 78 -9.28 -13.59 -2.72
N CYS A 79 -10.50 -13.11 -2.51
CA CYS A 79 -11.46 -12.89 -3.60
C CYS A 79 -11.17 -11.53 -4.24
N LEU A 80 -10.65 -11.53 -5.47
CA LEU A 80 -10.32 -10.32 -6.23
C LEU A 80 -11.45 -9.98 -7.19
N PHE A 81 -12.15 -8.89 -6.90
CA PHE A 81 -13.08 -8.23 -7.82
C PHE A 81 -12.35 -7.18 -8.67
N TYR A 82 -12.89 -6.88 -9.84
CA TYR A 82 -12.30 -5.93 -10.79
C TYR A 82 -13.38 -5.23 -11.62
N CYS A 83 -13.03 -4.08 -12.19
CA CYS A 83 -13.82 -3.36 -13.20
C CYS A 83 -13.41 -3.79 -14.62
N ALA A 84 -14.23 -3.45 -15.62
CA ALA A 84 -13.98 -3.86 -17.00
C ALA A 84 -12.61 -3.40 -17.51
N GLU A 85 -12.21 -2.18 -17.14
CA GLU A 85 -10.95 -1.56 -17.55
C GLU A 85 -9.71 -2.29 -17.01
N THR A 86 -9.85 -3.02 -15.90
CA THR A 86 -8.74 -3.72 -15.25
C THR A 86 -8.76 -5.23 -15.43
N GLU A 87 -9.67 -5.77 -16.27
CA GLU A 87 -9.82 -7.21 -16.47
C GLU A 87 -8.49 -7.89 -16.87
N VAL A 88 -7.76 -7.31 -17.82
CA VAL A 88 -6.47 -7.85 -18.29
C VAL A 88 -5.45 -7.87 -17.16
N LEU A 89 -5.41 -6.82 -16.35
CA LEU A 89 -4.51 -6.72 -15.20
C LEU A 89 -4.91 -7.71 -14.09
N ALA A 90 -6.21 -7.85 -13.80
CA ALA A 90 -6.73 -8.80 -12.83
C ALA A 90 -6.38 -10.24 -13.18
N LYS A 91 -6.52 -10.63 -14.46
CA LYS A 91 -6.13 -11.96 -14.95
C LYS A 91 -4.63 -12.21 -14.78
N ARG A 92 -3.79 -11.21 -15.05
CA ARG A 92 -2.33 -11.32 -14.82
C ARG A 92 -2.02 -11.46 -13.33
N ILE A 93 -2.65 -10.67 -12.47
CA ILE A 93 -2.46 -10.76 -11.00
C ILE A 93 -2.86 -12.14 -10.48
N ALA A 94 -3.99 -12.69 -10.92
CA ALA A 94 -4.43 -14.02 -10.52
C ALA A 94 -3.51 -15.13 -11.03
N ALA A 95 -2.88 -14.97 -12.20
CA ALA A 95 -1.91 -15.93 -12.74
C ALA A 95 -0.59 -16.00 -11.93
N GLU A 96 -0.25 -14.97 -11.16
CA GLU A 96 0.95 -14.95 -10.32
C GLU A 96 0.77 -15.71 -8.99
N SER A 97 -0.47 -16.00 -8.58
CA SER A 97 -0.72 -16.67 -7.29
C SER A 97 -2.03 -17.45 -7.24
N ASP A 98 -1.93 -18.74 -6.89
CA ASP A 98 -3.08 -19.63 -6.64
C ASP A 98 -3.96 -19.21 -5.45
N ALA A 99 -3.50 -18.25 -4.64
CA ALA A 99 -4.27 -17.71 -3.51
C ALA A 99 -5.35 -16.71 -3.96
N ILE A 100 -5.32 -16.23 -5.20
CA ILE A 100 -6.20 -15.19 -5.72
C ILE A 100 -7.31 -15.83 -6.56
N GLU A 101 -8.55 -15.69 -6.10
CA GLU A 101 -9.74 -16.13 -6.83
C GLU A 101 -10.43 -14.92 -7.46
N LEU A 102 -10.55 -14.91 -8.79
CA LEU A 102 -11.25 -13.85 -9.50
C LEU A 102 -12.76 -13.93 -9.25
N ARG A 103 -13.37 -12.76 -9.00
CA ARG A 103 -14.81 -12.58 -8.87
C ARG A 103 -15.27 -11.51 -9.85
N SER A 104 -16.42 -11.71 -10.45
CA SER A 104 -17.04 -10.74 -11.36
C SER A 104 -18.10 -9.90 -10.65
N ILE A 105 -18.42 -8.76 -11.26
CA ILE A 105 -19.58 -7.93 -10.96
C ILE A 105 -20.39 -7.80 -12.25
N ASN A 106 -21.71 -7.84 -12.14
CA ASN A 106 -22.57 -7.53 -13.26
C ASN A 106 -22.76 -6.00 -13.30
N TRP A 107 -22.05 -5.37 -14.24
CA TRP A 107 -22.14 -3.95 -14.53
C TRP A 107 -23.22 -3.73 -15.60
N ARG A 108 -24.44 -3.38 -15.18
CA ARG A 108 -25.54 -3.04 -16.10
C ARG A 108 -25.95 -1.59 -15.87
N THR A 109 -26.84 -1.10 -16.72
CA THR A 109 -27.38 0.26 -16.64
C THR A 109 -28.90 0.17 -16.74
N PHE A 110 -29.60 1.04 -16.01
CA PHE A 110 -31.05 1.25 -16.19
C PHE A 110 -31.31 2.11 -17.44
N ASP A 111 -32.57 2.19 -17.86
CA ASP A 111 -32.97 2.95 -19.06
C ASP A 111 -32.71 4.47 -18.93
N ASP A 112 -32.62 4.98 -17.70
CA ASP A 112 -32.30 6.37 -17.37
C ASP A 112 -30.79 6.67 -17.31
N GLY A 113 -29.95 5.67 -17.57
CA GLY A 113 -28.49 5.80 -17.55
C GLY A 113 -27.83 5.58 -16.20
N PHE A 114 -28.58 5.35 -15.11
CA PHE A 114 -27.97 5.07 -13.81
C PHE A 114 -27.46 3.62 -13.70
N PRO A 115 -26.43 3.35 -12.86
CA PRO A 115 -25.88 2.01 -12.72
C PRO A 115 -26.87 1.02 -12.09
N ASN A 116 -26.99 -0.16 -12.70
CA ASN A 116 -27.70 -1.32 -12.20
C ASN A 116 -26.69 -2.44 -11.90
N LEU A 117 -26.19 -2.44 -10.66
CA LEU A 117 -25.02 -3.23 -10.27
C LEU A 117 -25.44 -4.44 -9.46
N PHE A 118 -24.85 -5.60 -9.75
CA PHE A 118 -25.11 -6.82 -8.99
C PHE A 118 -23.83 -7.62 -8.73
N ILE A 119 -23.62 -8.01 -7.47
CA ILE A 119 -22.49 -8.84 -7.03
C ILE A 119 -22.96 -10.29 -6.95
N PRO A 120 -22.60 -11.16 -7.91
CA PRO A 120 -23.00 -12.56 -7.89
C PRO A 120 -22.40 -13.29 -6.69
N ASN A 121 -23.15 -14.23 -6.12
CA ASN A 121 -22.72 -15.06 -4.99
C ASN A 121 -22.21 -14.24 -3.77
N ALA A 122 -22.88 -13.14 -3.42
CA ALA A 122 -22.54 -12.30 -2.27
C ALA A 122 -22.49 -13.06 -0.92
N ASN A 123 -23.23 -14.15 -0.77
CA ASN A 123 -23.14 -15.01 0.42
C ASN A 123 -21.84 -15.80 0.48
N GLY A 124 -21.28 -16.17 -0.67
CA GLY A 124 -20.05 -16.95 -0.77
C GLY A 124 -18.81 -16.21 -0.25
N ILE A 125 -18.80 -14.86 -0.30
CA ILE A 125 -17.63 -14.06 0.13
C ILE A 125 -17.63 -13.72 1.63
N ARG A 126 -18.66 -14.10 2.38
CA ARG A 126 -18.73 -13.82 3.82
C ARG A 126 -17.54 -14.44 4.56
N GLY A 127 -16.89 -13.66 5.41
CA GLY A 127 -15.71 -14.08 6.16
C GLY A 127 -14.45 -14.29 5.32
N GLN A 128 -14.46 -13.94 4.03
CA GLN A 128 -13.28 -13.99 3.16
C GLN A 128 -12.56 -12.64 3.08
N ASN A 129 -11.27 -12.68 2.73
CA ASN A 129 -10.51 -11.48 2.41
C ASN A 129 -10.88 -11.05 1.00
N VAL A 130 -11.28 -9.80 0.82
CA VAL A 130 -11.74 -9.30 -0.47
C VAL A 130 -10.85 -8.14 -0.91
N ALA A 131 -10.48 -8.15 -2.18
CA ALA A 131 -9.83 -7.03 -2.83
C ALA A 131 -10.67 -6.54 -4.01
N PHE A 132 -10.63 -5.24 -4.28
CA PHE A 132 -11.24 -4.65 -5.47
C PHE A 132 -10.18 -3.89 -6.26
N LEU A 133 -9.95 -4.29 -7.51
CA LEU A 133 -9.06 -3.60 -8.45
C LEU A 133 -9.85 -2.56 -9.25
N ALA A 134 -9.80 -1.32 -8.76
CA ALA A 134 -10.51 -0.19 -9.32
C ALA A 134 -9.73 0.49 -10.47
N SER A 135 -10.46 1.26 -11.27
CA SER A 135 -9.89 2.17 -12.26
C SER A 135 -10.77 3.41 -12.36
N PHE A 136 -10.34 4.50 -11.73
CA PHE A 136 -11.06 5.78 -11.79
C PHE A 136 -10.66 6.56 -13.04
N SER A 137 -10.91 5.98 -14.20
CA SER A 137 -10.50 6.50 -15.52
C SER A 137 -11.30 7.73 -15.95
N SER A 138 -12.54 7.87 -15.47
CA SER A 138 -13.42 9.01 -15.76
C SER A 138 -14.45 9.24 -14.65
N PRO A 139 -15.01 10.46 -14.50
CA PRO A 139 -16.07 10.73 -13.53
C PRO A 139 -17.29 9.80 -13.67
N ALA A 140 -17.61 9.38 -14.90
CA ALA A 140 -18.74 8.51 -15.19
C ALA A 140 -18.59 7.13 -14.53
N VAL A 141 -17.38 6.54 -14.58
CA VAL A 141 -17.14 5.20 -14.01
C VAL A 141 -16.87 5.23 -12.50
N ILE A 142 -16.48 6.39 -11.95
CA ILE A 142 -16.21 6.53 -10.52
C ILE A 142 -17.47 6.23 -9.69
N PHE A 143 -18.65 6.72 -10.12
CA PHE A 143 -19.88 6.56 -9.36
C PHE A 143 -20.31 5.09 -9.21
N GLU A 144 -20.29 4.33 -10.30
CA GLU A 144 -20.63 2.90 -10.27
C GLU A 144 -19.61 2.08 -9.46
N GLN A 145 -18.32 2.37 -9.60
CA GLN A 145 -17.28 1.66 -8.86
C GLN A 145 -17.35 1.97 -7.36
N LEU A 146 -17.58 3.24 -6.98
CA LEU A 146 -17.80 3.63 -5.58
C LEU A 146 -18.99 2.89 -4.96
N SER A 147 -20.07 2.71 -5.73
CA SER A 147 -21.25 1.97 -5.27
C SER A 147 -20.90 0.52 -4.88
N VAL A 148 -20.07 -0.16 -5.68
CA VAL A 148 -19.56 -1.50 -5.34
C VAL A 148 -18.59 -1.46 -4.15
N ILE A 149 -17.64 -0.51 -4.16
CA ILE A 149 -16.64 -0.34 -3.09
C ILE A 149 -17.32 -0.14 -1.74
N TYR A 150 -18.44 0.59 -1.68
CA TYR A 150 -19.21 0.80 -0.45
C TYR A 150 -20.06 -0.42 -0.06
N ALA A 151 -20.46 -1.24 -1.02
CA ALA A 151 -21.26 -2.44 -0.77
C ALA A 151 -20.42 -3.61 -0.24
N LEU A 152 -19.22 -3.84 -0.79
CA LEU A 152 -18.40 -5.02 -0.48
C LEU A 152 -18.10 -5.20 1.03
N PRO A 153 -17.65 -4.18 1.78
CA PRO A 153 -17.42 -4.30 3.22
C PRO A 153 -18.66 -4.71 4.02
N LYS A 154 -19.84 -4.27 3.57
CA LYS A 154 -21.13 -4.56 4.21
C LYS A 154 -21.61 -6.00 3.98
N LEU A 155 -20.97 -6.75 3.08
CA LEU A 155 -21.24 -8.18 2.84
C LEU A 155 -20.53 -9.11 3.83
N PHE A 156 -20.21 -8.61 5.03
CA PHE A 156 -19.62 -9.38 6.14
C PHE A 156 -18.28 -10.08 5.80
N ILE A 157 -17.48 -9.44 4.95
CA ILE A 157 -16.14 -9.89 4.57
C ILE A 157 -15.16 -9.72 5.74
N SER A 158 -14.09 -10.53 5.78
CA SER A 158 -13.10 -10.47 6.87
C SER A 158 -12.18 -9.26 6.77
N SER A 159 -11.77 -8.89 5.57
CA SER A 159 -10.96 -7.69 5.32
C SER A 159 -11.24 -7.16 3.92
N PHE A 160 -11.00 -5.86 3.74
CA PHE A 160 -11.16 -5.20 2.45
C PHE A 160 -9.91 -4.43 2.04
N THR A 161 -9.42 -4.71 0.83
CA THR A 161 -8.34 -3.97 0.19
C THR A 161 -8.84 -3.34 -1.11
N LEU A 162 -8.82 -2.02 -1.18
CA LEU A 162 -9.04 -1.28 -2.41
C LEU A 162 -7.69 -1.07 -3.10
N VAL A 163 -7.49 -1.69 -4.26
CA VAL A 163 -6.35 -1.42 -5.13
C VAL A 163 -6.80 -0.39 -6.16
N LEU A 164 -6.30 0.84 -6.03
CA LEU A 164 -6.56 1.94 -6.95
C LEU A 164 -5.23 2.34 -7.58
N PRO A 165 -4.84 1.76 -8.74
CA PRO A 165 -3.50 1.93 -9.30
C PRO A 165 -3.12 3.39 -9.57
N PHE A 166 -4.10 4.23 -9.90
CA PHE A 166 -3.90 5.64 -10.22
C PHE A 166 -4.93 6.49 -9.46
N PHE A 167 -4.46 7.52 -8.75
CA PHE A 167 -5.30 8.49 -8.03
C PHE A 167 -5.56 9.72 -8.92
N PRO A 168 -6.74 9.84 -9.56
CA PRO A 168 -6.95 10.71 -10.71
C PRO A 168 -6.89 12.20 -10.41
N THR A 169 -7.21 12.60 -9.18
CA THR A 169 -7.24 14.00 -8.76
C THR A 169 -5.97 14.43 -8.04
N GLY A 170 -4.91 13.61 -8.02
CA GLY A 170 -3.69 13.89 -7.24
C GLY A 170 -3.00 15.21 -7.57
N THR A 171 -3.08 15.68 -8.82
CA THR A 171 -2.51 16.99 -9.24
C THR A 171 -3.35 18.20 -8.84
N SER A 172 -4.53 17.96 -8.25
CA SER A 172 -5.46 18.98 -7.78
C SER A 172 -5.46 19.01 -6.25
N GLU A 173 -4.27 18.93 -5.66
CA GLU A 173 -4.02 19.01 -4.23
C GLU A 173 -3.81 20.46 -3.74
N ARG A 174 -3.33 21.34 -4.62
CA ARG A 174 -3.02 22.73 -4.27
C ARG A 174 -4.26 23.62 -4.41
N MET A 175 -4.43 24.49 -3.43
CA MET A 175 -5.28 25.68 -3.52
C MET A 175 -4.32 26.87 -3.57
N GLU A 176 -4.33 27.62 -4.66
CA GLU A 176 -3.50 28.81 -4.83
C GLU A 176 -4.29 30.05 -4.41
N ASP A 177 -5.56 30.10 -4.78
CA ASP A 177 -6.47 31.20 -4.48
C ASP A 177 -7.64 30.77 -3.57
N GLU A 178 -8.23 31.75 -2.88
CA GLU A 178 -9.46 31.53 -2.13
C GLU A 178 -10.62 31.19 -3.09
N GLY A 179 -11.27 30.05 -2.85
CA GLY A 179 -12.33 29.53 -3.73
C GLY A 179 -11.90 28.35 -4.59
N ASP A 180 -10.59 28.06 -4.68
CA ASP A 180 -10.10 26.85 -5.33
C ASP A 180 -10.64 25.58 -4.64
N VAL A 181 -11.05 24.61 -5.45
CA VAL A 181 -11.56 23.34 -4.95
C VAL A 181 -10.50 22.26 -5.11
N ALA A 182 -9.88 21.86 -4.00
CA ALA A 182 -8.95 20.74 -3.96
C ALA A 182 -9.67 19.39 -4.17
N THR A 183 -9.88 19.00 -5.42
CA THR A 183 -10.60 17.76 -5.77
C THR A 183 -9.87 16.49 -5.32
N ALA A 184 -8.55 16.56 -5.09
CA ALA A 184 -7.78 15.51 -4.40
C ALA A 184 -8.36 15.22 -3.01
N PHE A 185 -8.62 16.28 -2.24
CA PHE A 185 -9.18 16.18 -0.90
C PHE A 185 -10.61 15.65 -0.93
N THR A 186 -11.43 16.09 -1.89
CA THR A 186 -12.80 15.57 -2.08
C THR A 186 -12.80 14.07 -2.34
N LEU A 187 -11.96 13.58 -3.24
CA LEU A 187 -11.89 12.15 -3.55
C LEU A 187 -11.35 11.33 -2.36
N ALA A 188 -10.30 11.81 -1.69
CA ALA A 188 -9.77 11.18 -0.49
C ALA A 188 -10.81 11.10 0.63
N ARG A 189 -11.63 12.15 0.80
CA ARG A 189 -12.74 12.16 1.76
C ARG A 189 -13.82 11.15 1.40
N ILE A 190 -14.20 11.04 0.13
CA ILE A 190 -15.13 10.00 -0.33
C ILE A 190 -14.56 8.61 0.00
N LEU A 191 -13.32 8.32 -0.37
CA LEU A 191 -12.68 7.03 -0.05
C LEU A 191 -12.59 6.77 1.47
N SER A 192 -12.38 7.81 2.27
CA SER A 192 -12.35 7.68 3.73
C SER A 192 -13.68 7.23 4.32
N HIS A 193 -14.80 7.49 3.64
CA HIS A 193 -16.13 7.06 4.06
C HIS A 193 -16.51 5.63 3.63
N ILE A 194 -15.58 4.87 3.05
CA ILE A 194 -15.80 3.44 2.80
C ILE A 194 -16.12 2.75 4.13
N PRO A 195 -17.23 1.99 4.23
CA PRO A 195 -17.61 1.28 5.45
C PRO A 195 -16.53 0.30 5.89
N THR A 196 -16.35 0.15 7.20
CA THR A 196 -15.40 -0.80 7.76
C THR A 196 -15.87 -2.24 7.57
N SER A 197 -14.94 -3.13 7.26
CA SER A 197 -15.18 -4.57 7.22
C SER A 197 -15.08 -5.17 8.63
N ARG A 198 -15.36 -6.48 8.80
CA ARG A 198 -15.24 -7.13 10.12
C ARG A 198 -13.83 -7.07 10.71
N GLY A 199 -12.82 -7.07 9.86
CA GLY A 199 -11.41 -7.01 10.26
C GLY A 199 -10.87 -5.59 10.40
N GLY A 200 -11.71 -4.57 10.28
CA GLY A 200 -11.35 -3.17 10.51
C GLY A 200 -11.33 -2.32 9.23
N PRO A 201 -10.51 -1.24 9.23
CA PRO A 201 -10.50 -0.24 8.17
C PRO A 201 -10.01 -0.80 6.84
N THR A 202 -10.47 -0.16 5.77
CA THR A 202 -10.11 -0.54 4.39
C THR A 202 -8.65 -0.20 4.13
N SER A 203 -7.88 -1.12 3.57
CA SER A 203 -6.54 -0.82 3.06
C SER A 203 -6.63 -0.25 1.65
N LEU A 204 -6.08 0.93 1.40
CA LEU A 204 -6.01 1.53 0.06
C LEU A 204 -4.60 1.36 -0.48
N VAL A 205 -4.42 0.69 -1.61
CA VAL A 205 -3.14 0.60 -2.31
C VAL A 205 -3.20 1.50 -3.54
N THR A 206 -2.29 2.49 -3.62
CA THR A 206 -2.14 3.34 -4.79
C THR A 206 -0.67 3.51 -5.15
N PHE A 207 -0.39 3.67 -6.44
CA PHE A 207 0.98 3.78 -6.95
C PHE A 207 1.29 5.21 -7.34
N ASP A 208 2.48 5.66 -6.96
CA ASP A 208 3.07 6.93 -7.39
C ASP A 208 2.14 8.16 -7.21
N ILE A 209 1.41 8.22 -6.09
CA ILE A 209 0.51 9.33 -5.70
C ILE A 209 1.16 10.71 -5.86
N HIS A 210 0.51 11.72 -6.44
CA HIS A 210 1.19 12.93 -6.93
C HIS A 210 2.05 13.65 -5.86
N ALA A 211 1.52 13.83 -4.66
CA ALA A 211 2.25 14.36 -3.51
C ALA A 211 2.08 13.46 -2.27
N LEU A 212 3.17 13.23 -1.51
CA LEU A 212 3.09 12.41 -0.28
C LEU A 212 2.19 13.08 0.79
N GLN A 213 2.06 14.40 0.72
CA GLN A 213 1.20 15.22 1.57
C GLN A 213 -0.28 14.85 1.43
N GLU A 214 -0.71 14.28 0.30
CA GLU A 214 -2.07 13.76 0.13
C GLU A 214 -2.42 12.68 1.16
N ARG A 215 -1.42 12.07 1.84
CA ARG A 215 -1.66 11.19 2.99
C ARG A 215 -2.55 11.83 4.05
N PHE A 216 -2.42 13.14 4.26
CA PHE A 216 -3.19 13.88 5.27
C PHE A 216 -4.63 14.17 4.84
N TYR A 217 -5.01 13.88 3.60
CA TYR A 217 -6.39 14.02 3.12
C TYR A 217 -7.27 12.82 3.50
N PHE A 218 -6.65 11.67 3.76
CA PHE A 218 -7.35 10.46 4.15
C PHE A 218 -7.66 10.50 5.65
N GLY A 219 -8.91 10.17 6.01
CA GLY A 219 -9.34 10.03 7.39
C GLY A 219 -8.93 8.70 8.03
N ASP A 220 -9.16 8.56 9.32
CA ASP A 220 -8.67 7.43 10.13
C ASP A 220 -9.31 6.06 9.81
N THR A 221 -10.38 6.05 9.02
CA THR A 221 -11.16 4.86 8.64
C THR A 221 -10.64 4.15 7.38
N ILE A 222 -9.57 4.67 6.76
CA ILE A 222 -8.88 4.06 5.63
C ILE A 222 -7.38 4.08 5.87
N LEU A 223 -6.68 3.03 5.44
CA LEU A 223 -5.24 2.86 5.61
C LEU A 223 -4.55 3.00 4.24
N PRO A 224 -4.07 4.20 3.86
CA PRO A 224 -3.37 4.39 2.60
C PRO A 224 -1.96 3.79 2.61
N CYS A 225 -1.74 2.84 1.71
CA CYS A 225 -0.46 2.24 1.34
C CYS A 225 -0.03 2.82 -0.01
N PHE A 226 0.97 3.70 0.03
CA PHE A 226 1.52 4.35 -1.16
C PHE A 226 2.73 3.57 -1.66
N GLU A 227 2.54 2.90 -2.78
CA GLU A 227 3.57 2.13 -3.47
C GLU A 227 4.22 2.95 -4.60
N SER A 228 5.34 2.47 -5.11
CA SER A 228 6.00 3.08 -6.26
C SER A 228 6.26 2.05 -7.35
N GLY A 229 5.99 2.42 -8.60
CA GLY A 229 6.30 1.60 -9.78
C GLY A 229 7.76 1.70 -10.21
N ILE A 230 8.54 2.62 -9.65
CA ILE A 230 9.95 2.85 -10.02
C ILE A 230 10.84 1.61 -9.90
N PRO A 231 10.71 0.73 -8.89
CA PRO A 231 11.48 -0.51 -8.84
C PRO A 231 11.23 -1.42 -10.04
N LEU A 232 9.99 -1.47 -10.56
CA LEU A 232 9.65 -2.24 -11.76
C LEU A 232 10.28 -1.63 -13.01
N LEU A 233 10.22 -0.30 -13.14
CA LEU A 233 10.89 0.42 -14.21
C LEU A 233 12.40 0.17 -14.18
N LYS A 234 13.04 0.32 -13.02
CA LYS A 234 14.47 0.06 -12.81
C LYS A 234 14.85 -1.35 -13.25
N ASN A 235 14.11 -2.37 -12.80
CA ASN A 235 14.35 -3.76 -13.19
C ASN A 235 14.23 -3.95 -14.71
N ARG A 236 13.24 -3.30 -15.35
CA ARG A 236 13.07 -3.39 -16.81
C ARG A 236 14.23 -2.74 -17.56
N LEU A 237 14.69 -1.57 -17.12
CA LEU A 237 15.81 -0.85 -17.72
C LEU A 237 17.12 -1.64 -17.61
N GLN A 238 17.36 -2.29 -16.46
CA GLN A 238 18.55 -3.12 -16.25
C GLN A 238 18.58 -4.40 -17.13
N LYS A 239 17.41 -4.85 -17.60
CA LYS A 239 17.28 -6.01 -18.50
C LYS A 239 17.42 -5.65 -19.98
N LEU A 240 17.59 -4.37 -20.33
CA LEU A 240 17.81 -3.97 -21.71
C LEU A 240 19.25 -4.31 -22.15
N PRO A 241 19.46 -4.72 -23.41
CA PRO A 241 20.78 -5.13 -23.91
C PRO A 241 21.81 -3.98 -23.87
N ASP A 242 21.36 -2.74 -23.90
CA ASP A 242 22.12 -1.49 -23.87
C ASP A 242 21.93 -0.71 -22.56
N SER A 243 21.65 -1.43 -21.46
CA SER A 243 21.38 -0.83 -20.14
C SER A 243 22.49 0.10 -19.63
N ASP A 244 23.74 -0.10 -20.07
CA ASP A 244 24.92 0.71 -19.79
C ASP A 244 24.88 2.10 -20.45
N LYS A 245 24.07 2.28 -21.52
CA LYS A 245 23.93 3.54 -22.26
C LYS A 245 22.72 4.36 -21.84
N ILE A 246 21.92 3.87 -20.90
CA ILE A 246 20.69 4.51 -20.46
C ILE A 246 21.01 5.67 -19.52
N SER A 247 20.45 6.83 -19.82
CA SER A 247 20.48 8.01 -18.95
C SER A 247 19.07 8.45 -18.59
N ILE A 248 18.87 8.90 -17.35
CA ILE A 248 17.56 9.37 -16.86
C ILE A 248 17.54 10.89 -16.86
N ALA A 249 16.64 11.47 -17.65
CA ALA A 249 16.36 12.90 -17.64
C ALA A 249 15.11 13.18 -16.77
N PHE A 250 15.25 14.03 -15.77
CA PHE A 250 14.13 14.52 -14.97
C PHE A 250 13.56 15.79 -15.60
N PRO A 251 12.23 15.83 -15.89
CA PRO A 251 11.60 16.97 -16.58
C PRO A 251 11.53 18.23 -15.71
N ASP A 252 11.49 18.06 -14.38
CA ASP A 252 11.39 19.13 -13.40
C ASP A 252 12.04 18.72 -12.06
N ASP A 253 12.17 19.68 -11.15
CA ASP A 253 12.76 19.48 -9.83
C ASP A 253 11.90 18.59 -8.92
N GLY A 254 10.58 18.57 -9.11
CA GLY A 254 9.66 17.73 -8.33
C GLY A 254 9.90 16.25 -8.61
N ALA A 255 9.95 15.87 -9.89
CA ALA A 255 10.29 14.53 -10.34
C ALA A 255 11.69 14.11 -9.86
N TRP A 256 12.67 15.01 -9.95
CA TRP A 256 14.01 14.75 -9.43
C TRP A 256 13.96 14.47 -7.93
N LYS A 257 13.44 15.41 -7.11
CA LYS A 257 13.35 15.27 -5.64
C LYS A 257 12.70 13.96 -5.21
N ARG A 258 11.70 13.52 -5.97
CA ARG A 258 10.92 12.34 -5.64
C ARG A 258 11.59 11.02 -6.00
N PHE A 259 12.20 10.93 -7.18
CA PHE A 259 12.62 9.63 -7.73
C PHE A 259 14.13 9.47 -7.87
N HIS A 260 14.92 10.55 -7.74
CA HIS A 260 16.37 10.49 -7.97
C HIS A 260 17.08 9.43 -7.12
N LYS A 261 16.66 9.25 -5.85
CA LYS A 261 17.25 8.26 -4.94
C LYS A 261 17.07 6.82 -5.41
N GLN A 262 15.97 6.53 -6.09
CA GLN A 262 15.66 5.18 -6.57
C GLN A 262 16.37 4.84 -7.89
N LEU A 263 16.77 5.87 -8.66
CA LEU A 263 17.37 5.77 -9.99
C LEU A 263 18.86 6.14 -10.06
N GLN A 264 19.56 6.23 -8.91
CA GLN A 264 20.96 6.65 -8.83
C GLN A 264 21.96 5.78 -9.60
N HIS A 265 21.57 4.55 -9.98
CA HIS A 265 22.43 3.65 -10.76
C HIS A 265 22.60 4.06 -12.21
N PHE A 266 21.71 4.92 -12.71
CA PHE A 266 21.82 5.47 -14.05
C PHE A 266 22.43 6.87 -13.99
N PRO A 267 23.21 7.29 -15.00
CA PRO A 267 23.52 8.70 -15.20
C PRO A 267 22.22 9.53 -15.18
N THR A 268 22.18 10.56 -14.32
CA THR A 268 20.99 11.40 -14.14
C THR A 268 21.25 12.85 -14.56
N PHE A 269 20.27 13.44 -15.22
CA PHE A 269 20.30 14.82 -15.69
C PHE A 269 19.00 15.53 -15.33
N THR A 270 19.09 16.79 -14.90
CA THR A 270 17.93 17.65 -14.66
C THR A 270 17.79 18.65 -15.82
N LYS A 271 16.58 19.22 -16.02
CA LYS A 271 16.30 20.20 -17.07
C LYS A 271 17.34 21.34 -17.13
N ILE A 272 17.83 21.81 -15.98
CA ILE A 272 18.89 22.84 -15.87
C ILE A 272 20.16 22.38 -16.59
N LYS A 273 20.63 21.15 -16.34
CA LYS A 273 21.82 20.59 -16.99
C LYS A 273 21.63 20.35 -18.48
N TRP A 274 20.43 19.97 -18.92
CA TRP A 274 20.16 19.74 -20.36
C TRP A 274 20.18 21.03 -21.17
N MET A 275 19.56 22.11 -20.66
CA MET A 275 19.60 23.40 -21.37
C MET A 275 21.03 23.95 -21.45
N ASP A 276 21.82 23.82 -20.38
CA ASP A 276 23.22 24.23 -20.39
C ASP A 276 24.07 23.46 -21.40
N ILE A 277 23.83 22.14 -21.56
CA ILE A 277 24.53 21.30 -22.54
C ILE A 277 24.12 21.69 -23.97
N ILE A 278 22.82 21.85 -24.24
CA ILE A 278 22.32 22.23 -25.58
C ILE A 278 22.80 23.63 -25.96
N TRP A 279 22.79 24.58 -25.03
CA TRP A 279 23.30 25.94 -25.26
C TRP A 279 24.79 25.94 -25.59
N LYS A 280 25.60 25.17 -24.85
CA LYS A 280 27.04 25.04 -25.13
C LYS A 280 27.34 24.38 -26.47
N PHE A 281 26.50 23.47 -26.95
CA PHE A 281 26.67 22.82 -28.25
C PHE A 281 26.10 23.64 -29.42
N SER A 282 25.08 24.47 -29.20
CA SER A 282 24.44 25.25 -30.27
C SER A 282 25.10 26.62 -30.51
N PHE A 283 25.85 27.13 -29.54
CA PHE A 283 26.46 28.47 -29.59
C PHE A 283 27.95 28.49 -29.19
N GLY A 284 28.60 27.32 -29.19
CA GLY A 284 30.03 27.15 -28.95
C GLY A 284 30.82 26.87 -30.21
#